data_AF-A0A970LU59-F1
#
_entry.id   AF-A0A970LU59-F1
#
_cell.length_a   1.000
_cell.length_b   1.000
_cell.length_c   1.000
_cell.angle_alpha   90.00
_cell.angle_beta   90.00
_cell.angle_gamma   90.00
#
_symmetry.space_group_name_H-M   'P 1'
#
loop_
_entity.id
_entity.type
_entity.pdbx_description
1 polymer ?
#
loop_
_entity_poly.entity_id
_entity_poly.type
_entity_poly.pdbx_seq_one_letter_code
_entity_poly.pdbx_strand_id
1 'polypeptide(L)'
;MKRLLVLLLALLVLTVFVSCGGDDGETSSVEGMSSSPSSAEESPEETNESLETTEESSEVSEMSEELKKIPIPEGATVITNLDYSNGNGKMGDADGPAYAVYSKVGYNKASMDVKISDIKINNIRQSDGKFVNAYIFLGCDVYNGTWWSNCFDAGFCYAGTKPAWHLFYNIYEPAESGQKSWYESSVKLNPKHDYRLILDTSEENTKATVIIYDLTDALEADRVSFYVKGMKADGSNTAYLMDFALDYPPNTKLDTSGKPSEDWVEITLYNTDEDLYMQNVLVDNVKIYKGENEYVWDETHTNNRSLWPDNSYTEFDYACTKVITLGDTYDYEFRVDLDMNR
;
A
#
# COMPACT_ATOMS: atom_id res chain seq x y z
N MET A 1 23.05 30.67 -51.00
CA MET A 1 23.71 31.35 -49.86
C MET A 1 23.09 30.82 -48.58
N LYS A 2 23.94 30.22 -47.72
CA LYS A 2 23.86 30.04 -46.24
C LYS A 2 22.47 29.69 -45.65
N ARG A 3 22.18 28.42 -45.32
CA ARG A 3 22.51 27.70 -44.05
C ARG A 3 22.21 28.51 -42.77
N LEU A 4 21.17 28.10 -42.04
CA LEU A 4 21.08 28.10 -40.56
C LEU A 4 20.00 27.06 -40.17
N LEU A 5 20.37 25.81 -39.88
CA LEU A 5 20.72 25.23 -38.56
C LEU A 5 19.54 25.32 -37.55
N VAL A 6 18.72 24.26 -37.44
CA VAL A 6 18.68 23.25 -36.36
C VAL A 6 18.22 23.81 -35.01
N LEU A 7 17.05 23.36 -34.57
CA LEU A 7 16.82 22.78 -33.23
C LEU A 7 15.40 22.17 -33.17
N LEU A 8 15.30 20.89 -33.55
CA LEU A 8 14.32 20.00 -32.95
C LEU A 8 14.78 19.82 -31.50
N LEU A 9 14.05 20.37 -30.54
CA LEU A 9 14.17 19.95 -29.15
C LEU A 9 12.94 19.10 -28.86
N ALA A 10 13.11 17.79 -28.99
CA ALA A 10 12.24 16.82 -28.35
C ALA A 10 12.43 16.99 -26.83
N LEU A 11 11.51 17.71 -26.17
CA LEU A 11 11.35 17.56 -24.74
C LEU A 11 10.60 16.25 -24.50
N LEU A 12 11.37 15.18 -24.41
CA LEU A 12 10.96 13.98 -23.70
C LEU A 12 10.96 14.38 -22.22
N VAL A 13 9.79 14.74 -21.68
CA VAL A 13 9.61 14.87 -20.24
C VAL A 13 9.60 13.45 -19.70
N LEU A 14 10.76 13.01 -19.23
CA LEU A 14 10.89 11.82 -18.39
C LEU A 14 10.17 12.16 -17.07
N THR A 15 8.91 11.79 -16.94
CA THR A 15 8.23 11.78 -15.64
C THR A 15 8.84 10.64 -14.85
N VAL A 16 9.74 10.98 -13.91
CA VAL A 16 10.20 10.04 -12.89
C VAL A 16 8.98 9.74 -12.02
N PHE A 17 8.45 8.53 -12.13
CA PHE A 17 7.43 8.01 -11.24
C PHE A 17 8.14 7.61 -9.95
N VAL A 18 7.91 8.38 -8.89
CA VAL A 18 8.27 8.00 -7.52
C VAL A 18 6.95 7.62 -6.86
N SER A 19 6.68 6.32 -6.78
CA SER A 19 5.88 5.79 -5.68
C SER A 19 6.77 5.81 -4.44
N CYS A 20 6.16 5.99 -3.27
CA CYS A 20 6.82 6.09 -1.98
C CYS A 20 7.39 4.72 -1.52
N GLY A 21 8.16 4.01 -2.37
CA GLY A 21 8.88 2.79 -2.00
C GLY A 21 10.16 3.13 -1.23
N GLY A 22 10.23 2.73 0.04
CA GLY A 22 11.38 3.01 0.92
C GLY A 22 12.61 2.16 0.55
N ASP A 23 13.75 2.82 0.34
CA ASP A 23 15.06 2.22 0.12
C ASP A 23 15.98 2.59 1.31
N ASP A 24 16.11 1.69 2.28
CA ASP A 24 17.05 1.83 3.41
C ASP A 24 18.25 0.91 3.18
N GLY A 25 19.24 1.40 2.44
CA GLY A 25 20.52 0.74 2.19
C GLY A 25 21.71 1.61 2.60
N GLU A 26 22.00 1.73 3.89
CA GLU A 26 23.31 2.24 4.37
C GLU A 26 24.21 1.08 4.82
N THR A 27 25.04 0.59 3.89
CA THR A 27 26.26 -0.16 4.23
C THR A 27 27.42 0.81 4.46
N SER A 28 27.95 0.89 5.68
CA SER A 28 29.27 1.47 5.93
C SER A 28 30.32 0.35 6.03
N SER A 29 31.27 0.39 5.11
CA SER A 29 32.42 -0.50 5.02
C SER A 29 33.49 -0.16 6.06
N VAL A 30 33.91 -1.14 6.86
CA VAL A 30 35.12 -1.05 7.71
C VAL A 30 36.10 -2.16 7.30
N GLU A 31 37.14 -1.81 6.55
CA GLU A 31 38.45 -2.47 6.58
C GLU A 31 39.29 -1.75 7.65
N GLY A 32 40.11 -2.34 8.51
CA GLY A 32 40.58 -3.70 8.73
C GLY A 32 41.77 -3.62 9.71
N MET A 33 42.10 -4.76 10.32
CA MET A 33 43.35 -5.12 11.02
C MET A 33 43.55 -4.78 12.52
N SER A 34 43.35 -5.85 13.30
CA SER A 34 44.39 -6.56 14.09
C SER A 34 44.90 -5.95 15.41
N SER A 35 44.49 -6.55 16.53
CA SER A 35 45.37 -7.34 17.41
C SER A 35 44.59 -8.06 18.53
N SER A 36 44.84 -9.36 18.71
CA SER A 36 44.39 -10.23 19.81
C SER A 36 45.46 -10.30 20.93
N PRO A 37 45.33 -11.12 21.99
CA PRO A 37 44.23 -11.37 22.94
C PRO A 37 44.71 -11.33 24.43
N SER A 38 43.79 -11.40 25.40
CA SER A 38 44.00 -11.84 26.81
C SER A 38 42.75 -11.46 27.64
N SER A 39 42.14 -12.21 28.56
CA SER A 39 42.25 -13.57 29.09
C SER A 39 41.00 -13.84 29.97
N ALA A 40 40.59 -15.12 30.04
CA ALA A 40 40.06 -15.90 31.18
C ALA A 40 38.73 -15.53 31.92
N GLU A 41 37.86 -16.56 31.97
CA GLU A 41 37.07 -17.10 33.12
C GLU A 41 36.05 -16.16 33.81
N GLU A 42 34.81 -16.53 34.19
CA GLU A 42 34.25 -17.77 34.75
C GLU A 42 32.70 -17.65 34.72
N SER A 43 31.96 -18.76 34.82
CA SER A 43 30.49 -18.88 34.97
C SER A 43 30.14 -19.48 36.35
N PRO A 44 28.87 -19.71 36.76
CA PRO A 44 27.57 -19.02 36.56
C PRO A 44 26.85 -18.76 37.92
N GLU A 45 25.70 -18.09 37.92
CA GLU A 45 24.70 -18.24 39.00
C GLU A 45 23.29 -18.36 38.44
N GLU A 46 22.63 -19.47 38.79
CA GLU A 46 21.22 -19.75 38.57
C GLU A 46 20.35 -18.93 39.55
N THR A 47 19.22 -18.42 39.08
CA THR A 47 18.01 -18.37 39.92
C THR A 47 16.77 -18.66 39.06
N ASN A 48 15.87 -19.40 39.67
CA ASN A 48 14.81 -20.20 39.10
C ASN A 48 13.50 -19.67 39.68
N GLU A 49 12.61 -19.07 38.88
CA GLU A 49 11.22 -18.82 39.28
C GLU A 49 10.26 -19.12 38.12
N SER A 50 9.69 -20.33 38.23
CA SER A 50 8.31 -20.75 37.99
C SER A 50 7.42 -20.06 36.95
N LEU A 51 6.92 -20.92 36.06
CA LEU A 51 5.76 -20.79 35.17
C LEU A 51 4.51 -20.21 35.84
N GLU A 52 3.90 -19.23 35.17
CA GLU A 52 2.44 -19.17 34.96
C GLU A 52 2.20 -19.13 33.45
N THR A 53 1.72 -20.24 32.89
CA THR A 53 1.24 -20.36 31.52
C THR A 53 -0.17 -19.81 31.44
N THR A 54 -0.32 -18.58 30.95
CA THR A 54 -1.58 -18.09 30.40
C THR A 54 -1.72 -18.59 28.96
N GLU A 55 -2.74 -19.43 28.75
CA GLU A 55 -3.25 -19.86 27.46
C GLU A 55 -3.78 -18.64 26.69
N GLU A 56 -2.93 -18.00 25.89
CA GLU A 56 -3.33 -16.89 25.01
C GLU A 56 -2.81 -17.09 23.56
N SER A 57 -2.33 -18.30 23.26
CA SER A 57 -1.70 -18.63 21.96
C SER A 57 -2.59 -19.42 21.01
N SER A 58 -3.82 -19.77 21.39
CA SER A 58 -4.71 -20.60 20.56
C SER A 58 -5.70 -19.80 19.69
N GLU A 59 -6.05 -18.56 20.07
CA GLU A 59 -7.12 -17.82 19.36
C GLU A 59 -6.66 -17.20 18.03
N VAL A 60 -5.36 -16.90 17.86
CA VAL A 60 -4.84 -16.36 16.59
C VAL A 60 -4.72 -17.43 15.50
N SER A 61 -4.61 -18.71 15.90
CA SER A 61 -4.46 -19.86 15.00
C SER A 61 -5.79 -20.41 14.48
N GLU A 62 -6.92 -20.03 15.06
CA GLU A 62 -8.27 -20.51 14.67
C GLU A 62 -8.98 -19.58 13.67
N MET A 63 -8.31 -18.50 13.24
CA MET A 63 -8.88 -17.50 12.33
C MET A 63 -9.07 -17.96 10.87
N SER A 64 -8.77 -19.21 10.55
CA SER A 64 -9.07 -19.83 9.26
C SER A 64 -10.32 -20.71 9.31
N GLU A 65 -11.41 -20.28 9.96
CA GLU A 65 -12.72 -20.66 9.42
C GLU A 65 -12.72 -20.14 7.98
N GLU A 66 -12.47 -21.03 7.01
CA GLU A 66 -12.09 -20.70 5.63
C GLU A 66 -13.08 -19.71 5.01
N LEU A 67 -12.77 -18.41 5.10
CA LEU A 67 -13.42 -17.41 4.27
C LEU A 67 -13.26 -17.87 2.82
N LYS A 68 -14.38 -18.09 2.16
CA LYS A 68 -14.38 -18.53 0.77
C LYS A 68 -14.27 -17.30 -0.13
N LYS A 69 -13.57 -17.47 -1.25
CA LYS A 69 -13.59 -16.47 -2.31
C LYS A 69 -15.03 -16.22 -2.73
N ILE A 70 -15.44 -14.96 -2.72
CA ILE A 70 -16.79 -14.56 -3.10
C ILE A 70 -16.91 -14.71 -4.63
N PRO A 71 -17.94 -15.41 -5.15
CA PRO A 71 -18.15 -15.51 -6.59
C PRO A 71 -18.27 -14.13 -7.25
N ILE A 72 -17.87 -14.04 -8.52
CA ILE A 72 -18.11 -12.82 -9.30
C ILE A 72 -19.62 -12.73 -9.58
N PRO A 73 -20.30 -11.62 -9.26
CA PRO A 73 -21.72 -11.48 -9.54
C PRO A 73 -22.03 -11.58 -11.04
N GLU A 74 -23.19 -12.13 -11.37
CA GLU A 74 -23.66 -12.20 -12.76
C GLU A 74 -23.83 -10.79 -13.34
N GLY A 75 -23.24 -10.54 -14.51
CA GLY A 75 -23.30 -9.23 -15.19
C GLY A 75 -22.27 -8.20 -14.71
N ALA A 76 -21.43 -8.52 -13.71
CA ALA A 76 -20.37 -7.64 -13.28
C ALA A 76 -19.31 -7.45 -14.38
N THR A 77 -18.81 -6.22 -14.50
CA THR A 77 -17.64 -5.93 -15.35
C THR A 77 -16.39 -6.33 -14.59
N VAL A 78 -15.50 -7.09 -15.25
CA VAL A 78 -14.24 -7.56 -14.68
C VAL A 78 -13.10 -6.98 -15.52
N ILE A 79 -12.12 -6.40 -14.83
CA ILE A 79 -10.90 -5.85 -15.42
C ILE A 79 -9.72 -6.54 -14.77
N THR A 80 -8.70 -6.88 -15.55
CA THR A 80 -7.52 -7.59 -15.05
C THR A 80 -6.23 -6.97 -15.56
N ASN A 81 -5.09 -7.35 -14.98
CA ASN A 81 -3.78 -7.01 -15.53
C ASN A 81 -3.56 -7.55 -16.95
N LEU A 82 -4.28 -8.58 -17.39
CA LEU A 82 -4.08 -9.20 -18.70
C LEU A 82 -4.66 -8.37 -19.85
N ASP A 83 -5.65 -7.54 -19.58
CA ASP A 83 -6.39 -6.78 -20.60
C ASP A 83 -6.34 -5.26 -20.37
N TYR A 84 -6.07 -4.80 -19.15
CA TYR A 84 -5.95 -3.38 -18.85
C TYR A 84 -4.61 -2.78 -19.30
N SER A 85 -4.64 -1.63 -19.97
CA SER A 85 -3.46 -0.84 -20.26
C SER A 85 -3.52 0.47 -19.50
N ASN A 86 -2.46 0.78 -18.76
CA ASN A 86 -2.38 2.03 -18.02
C ASN A 86 -2.15 3.25 -18.93
N GLY A 87 -1.78 3.03 -20.21
CA GLY A 87 -1.47 4.08 -21.15
C GLY A 87 -0.37 5.02 -20.65
N ASN A 88 -0.62 6.33 -20.68
CA ASN A 88 0.29 7.35 -20.14
C ASN A 88 -0.17 7.88 -18.76
N GLY A 89 -1.07 7.16 -18.09
CA GLY A 89 -1.59 7.54 -16.78
C GLY A 89 -0.50 7.55 -15.70
N LYS A 90 -0.81 8.15 -14.54
CA LYS A 90 0.07 8.05 -13.37
C LYS A 90 -0.02 6.64 -12.77
N MET A 91 1.13 6.01 -12.50
CA MET A 91 1.20 4.79 -11.71
C MET A 91 1.11 5.14 -10.23
N GLY A 92 0.27 4.39 -9.50
CA GLY A 92 0.25 4.35 -8.04
C GLY A 92 1.33 3.43 -7.52
N ASP A 93 0.94 2.48 -6.69
CA ASP A 93 1.85 1.43 -6.24
C ASP A 93 2.34 0.54 -7.39
N ALA A 94 3.62 0.20 -7.34
CA ALA A 94 4.32 -0.63 -8.31
C ALA A 94 5.35 -1.56 -7.66
N ASP A 95 5.37 -1.67 -6.32
CA ASP A 95 6.28 -2.60 -5.63
C ASP A 95 5.81 -4.05 -5.77
N GLY A 96 4.49 -4.30 -5.83
CA GLY A 96 3.91 -5.60 -6.24
C GLY A 96 2.52 -5.44 -6.86
N PRO A 97 1.70 -6.51 -7.00
CA PRO A 97 0.39 -6.42 -7.63
C PRO A 97 -0.49 -5.39 -6.94
N ALA A 98 -1.06 -4.45 -7.70
CA ALA A 98 -1.80 -3.33 -7.13
C ALA A 98 -2.91 -2.81 -8.04
N TYR A 99 -3.88 -2.11 -7.42
CA TYR A 99 -4.89 -1.31 -8.10
C TYR A 99 -4.99 0.07 -7.48
N ALA A 100 -4.96 1.10 -8.32
CA ALA A 100 -4.97 2.49 -7.90
C ALA A 100 -6.03 3.32 -8.62
N VAL A 101 -6.71 4.20 -7.88
CA VAL A 101 -7.67 5.19 -8.41
C VAL A 101 -7.26 6.58 -7.96
N TYR A 102 -6.89 7.44 -8.92
CA TYR A 102 -6.47 8.80 -8.69
C TYR A 102 -7.60 9.79 -8.91
N SER A 103 -7.79 10.69 -7.96
CA SER A 103 -8.65 11.85 -8.13
C SER A 103 -7.97 12.93 -8.99
N LYS A 104 -8.77 13.89 -9.46
CA LYS A 104 -8.26 15.16 -9.97
C LYS A 104 -7.64 15.99 -8.84
N VAL A 105 -6.76 16.94 -9.16
CA VAL A 105 -6.25 17.89 -8.17
C VAL A 105 -7.38 18.78 -7.66
N GLY A 106 -7.40 19.08 -6.36
CA GLY A 106 -8.30 20.10 -5.79
C GLY A 106 -9.17 19.65 -4.62
N TYR A 107 -8.84 18.52 -3.98
CA TYR A 107 -9.59 17.95 -2.85
C TYR A 107 -8.74 17.96 -1.59
N ASN A 108 -9.38 18.03 -0.42
CA ASN A 108 -8.69 18.15 0.88
C ASN A 108 -9.10 17.06 1.89
N LYS A 109 -9.94 16.11 1.48
CA LYS A 109 -10.28 14.94 2.26
C LYS A 109 -10.86 13.85 1.36
N ALA A 110 -10.67 12.60 1.76
CA ALA A 110 -11.34 11.44 1.17
C ALA A 110 -11.72 10.43 2.26
N SER A 111 -12.69 9.57 1.95
CA SER A 111 -13.02 8.42 2.79
C SER A 111 -13.52 7.25 1.97
N MET A 112 -13.31 6.04 2.47
CA MET A 112 -13.87 4.81 1.90
C MET A 112 -14.25 3.84 3.02
N ASP A 113 -15.33 3.08 2.81
CA ASP A 113 -15.70 1.97 3.69
C ASP A 113 -15.11 0.68 3.13
N VAL A 114 -14.50 -0.13 3.99
CA VAL A 114 -13.80 -1.36 3.62
C VAL A 114 -14.37 -2.52 4.44
N LYS A 115 -14.80 -3.58 3.75
CA LYS A 115 -15.31 -4.81 4.37
C LYS A 115 -14.18 -5.73 4.83
N ILE A 116 -13.41 -5.29 5.82
CA ILE A 116 -12.28 -6.07 6.35
C ILE A 116 -12.74 -7.47 6.79
N SER A 117 -13.98 -7.61 7.30
CA SER A 117 -14.53 -8.91 7.74
C SER A 117 -14.64 -9.96 6.64
N ASP A 118 -14.69 -9.55 5.37
CA ASP A 118 -14.86 -10.43 4.23
C ASP A 118 -13.53 -10.77 3.53
N ILE A 119 -12.45 -10.07 3.89
CA ILE A 119 -11.15 -10.22 3.24
C ILE A 119 -10.58 -11.60 3.55
N LYS A 120 -10.33 -12.35 2.46
CA LYS A 120 -9.57 -13.59 2.52
C LYS A 120 -8.12 -13.28 2.18
N ILE A 121 -7.19 -13.48 3.12
CA ILE A 121 -5.79 -13.12 2.96
C ILE A 121 -4.85 -14.25 3.37
N ASN A 122 -3.80 -14.46 2.58
CA ASN A 122 -2.57 -15.12 3.00
C ASN A 122 -1.39 -14.32 2.47
N ASN A 123 -0.59 -13.77 3.38
CA ASN A 123 0.57 -12.96 3.04
C ASN A 123 1.89 -13.70 3.35
N ILE A 124 1.83 -14.97 3.75
CA ILE A 124 3.00 -15.78 4.11
C ILE A 124 3.21 -16.84 3.03
N ARG A 125 4.41 -16.84 2.45
CA ARG A 125 4.82 -17.82 1.45
C ARG A 125 4.82 -19.22 2.04
N GLN A 126 4.21 -20.15 1.33
CA GLN A 126 4.12 -21.55 1.76
C GLN A 126 5.49 -22.26 1.84
N SER A 127 6.46 -21.87 1.00
CA SER A 127 7.74 -22.59 0.89
C SER A 127 8.74 -22.30 2.02
N ASP A 128 8.81 -21.05 2.47
CA ASP A 128 9.87 -20.59 3.39
C ASP A 128 9.39 -19.67 4.52
N GLY A 129 8.10 -19.35 4.59
CA GLY A 129 7.51 -18.53 5.66
C GLY A 129 7.90 -17.05 5.61
N LYS A 130 8.56 -16.57 4.54
CA LYS A 130 8.71 -15.13 4.30
C LYS A 130 7.34 -14.54 3.94
N PHE A 131 7.21 -13.22 4.08
CA PHE A 131 5.93 -12.55 3.90
C PHE A 131 6.00 -11.44 2.86
N VAL A 132 4.84 -11.15 2.29
CA VAL A 132 4.54 -9.90 1.59
C VAL A 132 3.69 -9.01 2.49
N ASN A 133 3.64 -7.72 2.22
CA ASN A 133 2.80 -6.79 2.96
C ASN A 133 1.53 -6.52 2.16
N ALA A 134 0.37 -6.53 2.82
CA ALA A 134 -0.86 -6.11 2.18
C ALA A 134 -1.26 -4.72 2.66
N TYR A 135 -1.61 -3.85 1.72
CA TYR A 135 -2.02 -2.48 2.02
C TYR A 135 -3.38 -2.16 1.40
N ILE A 136 -4.17 -1.39 2.15
CA ILE A 136 -5.41 -0.76 1.69
C ILE A 136 -5.37 0.67 2.21
N PHE A 137 -5.18 1.66 1.34
CA PHE A 137 -4.92 3.01 1.83
C PHE A 137 -5.55 4.12 0.99
N LEU A 138 -5.64 5.28 1.64
CA LEU A 138 -5.80 6.56 0.98
C LEU A 138 -4.43 7.23 0.93
N GLY A 139 -4.01 7.63 -0.25
CA GLY A 139 -2.77 8.37 -0.48
C GLY A 139 -3.05 9.78 -0.96
N CYS A 140 -2.02 10.61 -1.00
CA CYS A 140 -2.10 11.94 -1.55
C CYS A 140 -0.78 12.40 -2.16
N ASP A 141 -0.87 12.88 -3.39
CA ASP A 141 0.22 13.57 -4.06
C ASP A 141 0.13 15.08 -3.88
N VAL A 142 1.27 15.72 -3.66
CA VAL A 142 1.38 17.17 -3.50
C VAL A 142 2.04 17.79 -4.72
N TYR A 143 1.34 18.66 -5.42
CA TYR A 143 1.84 19.43 -6.55
C TYR A 143 2.40 20.78 -6.10
N ASN A 144 3.53 21.21 -6.66
CA ASN A 144 4.10 22.54 -6.34
C ASN A 144 3.82 23.61 -7.41
N GLY A 145 3.04 23.28 -8.45
CA GLY A 145 2.81 24.17 -9.59
C GLY A 145 3.67 23.86 -10.82
N THR A 146 4.68 22.99 -10.68
CA THR A 146 5.57 22.57 -11.78
C THR A 146 5.63 21.04 -11.89
N TRP A 147 5.82 20.34 -10.77
CA TRP A 147 5.93 18.88 -10.70
C TRP A 147 5.33 18.36 -9.37
N TRP A 148 5.13 17.04 -9.28
CA TRP A 148 4.65 16.35 -8.08
C TRP A 148 5.77 16.31 -7.03
N SER A 149 5.70 17.20 -6.05
CA SER A 149 6.79 17.47 -5.11
C SER A 149 6.89 16.51 -3.93
N ASN A 150 5.81 15.83 -3.58
CA ASN A 150 5.75 14.97 -2.40
C ASN A 150 4.62 13.95 -2.55
N CYS A 151 4.70 12.83 -1.82
CA CYS A 151 3.64 11.83 -1.66
C CYS A 151 3.55 11.38 -0.20
N PHE A 152 2.39 10.85 0.17
CA PHE A 152 2.22 10.07 1.38
C PHE A 152 1.02 9.14 1.25
N ASP A 153 1.11 8.03 1.97
CA ASP A 153 0.15 6.93 1.97
C ASP A 153 -0.28 6.68 3.41
N ALA A 154 -1.58 6.51 3.67
CA ALA A 154 -2.08 6.28 5.02
C ALA A 154 -3.35 5.44 5.01
N GLY A 155 -3.35 4.36 5.79
CA GLY A 155 -4.46 3.41 5.76
C GLY A 155 -4.22 2.18 6.61
N PHE A 156 -4.67 1.05 6.08
CA PHE A 156 -4.54 -0.27 6.70
C PHE A 156 -3.29 -0.99 6.17
N CYS A 157 -2.52 -1.55 7.09
CA CYS A 157 -1.38 -2.43 6.81
C CYS A 157 -1.61 -3.81 7.44
N TYR A 158 -1.28 -4.86 6.69
CA TYR A 158 -1.21 -6.24 7.15
C TYR A 158 0.17 -6.80 6.80
N ALA A 159 1.09 -6.73 7.77
CA ALA A 159 2.51 -7.02 7.57
C ALA A 159 3.08 -7.95 8.64
N GLY A 160 4.19 -8.60 8.30
CA GLY A 160 4.94 -9.47 9.21
C GLY A 160 4.43 -10.91 9.28
N THR A 161 5.05 -11.70 10.16
CA THR A 161 4.81 -13.14 10.32
C THR A 161 3.70 -13.49 11.31
N LYS A 162 3.23 -12.51 12.09
CA LYS A 162 2.03 -12.60 12.94
C LYS A 162 1.12 -11.41 12.64
N PRO A 163 0.59 -11.34 11.43
CA PRO A 163 -0.01 -10.13 10.92
C PRO A 163 -1.41 -9.90 11.50
N ALA A 164 -1.76 -8.63 11.61
CA ALA A 164 -3.10 -8.15 11.93
C ALA A 164 -3.28 -6.78 11.27
N TRP A 165 -4.50 -6.46 10.84
CA TRP A 165 -4.79 -5.14 10.28
C TRP A 165 -4.54 -4.07 11.34
N HIS A 166 -3.80 -3.03 10.98
CA HIS A 166 -3.51 -1.89 11.83
C HIS A 166 -3.27 -0.65 10.97
N LEU A 167 -3.34 0.52 11.61
CA LEU A 167 -3.10 1.80 10.96
C LEU A 167 -1.62 1.95 10.58
N PHE A 168 -1.31 2.49 9.41
CA PHE A 168 0.02 2.94 9.06
C PHE A 168 0.00 4.31 8.36
N TYR A 169 1.18 4.94 8.28
CA TYR A 169 1.46 5.93 7.25
C TYR A 169 2.89 5.81 6.72
N ASN A 170 3.09 6.26 5.48
CA ASN A 170 4.38 6.49 4.83
C ASN A 170 4.42 7.89 4.22
N ILE A 171 5.53 8.61 4.33
CA ILE A 171 5.70 9.98 3.83
C ILE A 171 7.04 10.10 3.12
N TYR A 172 7.03 10.59 1.89
CA TYR A 172 8.27 10.84 1.15
C TYR A 172 9.13 11.92 1.82
N GLU A 173 8.58 13.12 2.02
CA GLU A 173 9.28 14.21 2.69
C GLU A 173 8.45 14.80 3.86
N PRO A 174 8.79 14.46 5.12
CA PRO A 174 8.18 15.05 6.31
C PRO A 174 8.37 16.57 6.39
N ALA A 175 7.38 17.30 6.93
CA ALA A 175 7.52 18.74 7.17
C ALA A 175 8.26 19.07 8.48
N GLU A 176 8.17 18.20 9.48
CA GLU A 176 8.76 18.39 10.80
C GLU A 176 10.08 17.63 10.95
N SER A 177 11.08 18.29 11.54
CA SER A 177 12.35 17.65 11.85
C SER A 177 12.17 16.56 12.90
N GLY A 178 12.59 15.33 12.59
CA GLY A 178 12.55 14.20 13.50
C GLY A 178 11.23 13.40 13.45
N GLN A 179 10.25 13.85 12.66
CA GLN A 179 9.11 13.00 12.31
C GLN A 179 9.61 11.83 11.44
N LYS A 180 9.20 10.61 11.80
CA LYS A 180 9.50 9.43 10.98
C LYS A 180 8.65 9.45 9.71
N SER A 181 9.26 9.07 8.59
CA SER A 181 8.55 8.84 7.34
C SER A 181 7.61 7.64 7.42
N TRP A 182 8.01 6.60 8.16
CA TRP A 182 7.20 5.39 8.36
C TRP A 182 6.66 5.29 9.79
N TYR A 183 5.40 4.91 9.91
CA TYR A 183 4.73 4.64 11.18
C TYR A 183 3.73 3.49 11.04
N GLU A 184 3.71 2.62 12.04
CA GLU A 184 2.69 1.58 12.22
C GLU A 184 2.13 1.69 13.64
N SER A 185 0.81 1.63 13.75
CA SER A 185 0.12 1.65 15.04
C SER A 185 0.24 0.31 15.75
N SER A 186 0.30 0.38 17.08
CA SER A 186 0.20 -0.80 17.95
C SER A 186 -1.24 -1.31 18.10
N VAL A 187 -2.25 -0.52 17.69
CA VAL A 187 -3.66 -0.92 17.77
C VAL A 187 -3.95 -1.95 16.68
N LYS A 188 -4.36 -3.15 17.09
CA LYS A 188 -4.78 -4.22 16.17
C LYS A 188 -6.29 -4.17 16.00
N LEU A 189 -6.74 -4.10 14.76
CA LEU A 189 -8.15 -4.04 14.41
C LEU A 189 -8.79 -5.42 14.51
N ASN A 190 -10.09 -5.46 14.78
CA ASN A 190 -10.84 -6.69 14.83
C ASN A 190 -11.10 -7.19 13.39
N PRO A 191 -10.59 -8.37 13.01
CA PRO A 191 -10.74 -8.90 11.65
C PRO A 191 -12.18 -9.32 11.31
N LYS A 192 -13.13 -9.25 12.25
CA LYS A 192 -14.56 -9.51 12.03
C LYS A 192 -15.40 -8.25 11.86
N HIS A 193 -14.77 -7.07 11.92
CA HIS A 193 -15.45 -5.79 11.83
C HIS A 193 -15.19 -5.12 10.48
N ASP A 194 -16.05 -4.17 10.14
CA ASP A 194 -15.89 -3.29 8.97
C ASP A 194 -15.42 -1.92 9.39
N TYR A 195 -14.69 -1.23 8.53
CA TYR A 195 -14.06 0.04 8.88
C TYR A 195 -14.26 1.10 7.81
N ARG A 196 -14.44 2.35 8.25
CA ARG A 196 -14.28 3.54 7.41
C ARG A 196 -12.88 4.09 7.60
N LEU A 197 -12.15 4.21 6.50
CA LEU A 197 -10.91 4.95 6.44
C LEU A 197 -11.18 6.38 6.01
N ILE A 198 -10.62 7.35 6.74
CA ILE A 198 -10.73 8.78 6.43
C ILE A 198 -9.33 9.36 6.38
N LEU A 199 -8.99 10.05 5.29
CA LEU A 199 -7.78 10.85 5.18
C LEU A 199 -8.15 12.32 5.03
N ASP A 200 -7.84 13.13 6.04
CA ASP A 200 -8.21 14.54 6.14
C ASP A 200 -6.96 15.42 6.16
N THR A 201 -6.87 16.33 5.18
CA THR A 201 -5.77 17.31 5.09
C THR A 201 -6.28 18.74 5.28
N SER A 202 -7.54 18.92 5.67
CA SER A 202 -8.23 20.21 5.63
C SER A 202 -7.98 21.12 6.83
N GLU A 203 -7.42 20.59 7.92
CA GLU A 203 -7.29 21.34 9.18
C GLU A 203 -6.27 22.49 9.10
N GLU A 204 -5.05 22.20 8.64
CA GLU A 204 -3.98 23.19 8.49
C GLU A 204 -2.96 22.76 7.44
N ASN A 205 -2.23 23.72 6.88
CA ASN A 205 -1.20 23.41 5.89
C ASN A 205 -0.21 22.40 6.48
N THR A 206 0.26 21.49 5.63
CA THR A 206 1.16 20.38 5.97
C THR A 206 0.57 19.30 6.86
N LYS A 207 -0.54 19.50 7.58
CA LYS A 207 -1.09 18.46 8.45
C LYS A 207 -2.03 17.52 7.70
N ALA A 208 -1.76 16.23 7.81
CA ALA A 208 -2.68 15.16 7.45
C ALA A 208 -3.11 14.42 8.71
N THR A 209 -4.36 13.96 8.73
CA THR A 209 -4.90 13.09 9.78
C THR A 209 -5.58 11.91 9.13
N VAL A 210 -5.15 10.71 9.50
CA VAL A 210 -5.83 9.48 9.14
C VAL A 210 -6.62 8.98 10.34
N ILE A 211 -7.87 8.57 10.10
CA ILE A 211 -8.80 8.09 11.11
C ILE A 211 -9.38 6.77 10.61
N ILE A 212 -9.41 5.77 11.49
CA ILE A 212 -10.09 4.50 11.27
C ILE A 212 -11.29 4.46 12.21
N TYR A 213 -12.48 4.42 11.63
CA TYR A 213 -13.74 4.33 12.37
C TYR A 213 -14.34 2.93 12.19
N ASP A 214 -14.57 2.25 13.30
CA ASP A 214 -15.23 0.94 13.34
C ASP A 214 -16.72 1.12 13.05
N LEU A 215 -17.17 0.59 11.92
CA LEU A 215 -18.56 0.67 11.47
C LEU A 215 -19.46 -0.34 12.18
N THR A 216 -18.89 -1.40 12.74
CA THR A 216 -19.61 -2.44 13.47
C THR A 216 -20.00 -1.96 14.87
N ASP A 217 -19.04 -1.35 15.57
CA ASP A 217 -19.24 -0.83 16.93
C ASP A 217 -19.58 0.66 16.98
N ALA A 218 -19.52 1.34 15.83
CA ALA A 218 -19.78 2.78 15.69
C ALA A 218 -18.88 3.66 16.59
N LEU A 219 -17.57 3.38 16.59
CA LEU A 219 -16.57 4.12 17.38
C LEU A 219 -15.28 4.36 16.60
N GLU A 220 -14.49 5.35 17.03
CA GLU A 220 -13.13 5.54 16.49
C GLU A 220 -12.22 4.43 17.01
N ALA A 221 -11.67 3.62 16.10
CA ALA A 221 -10.76 2.53 16.44
C ALA A 221 -9.32 3.03 16.58
N ASP A 222 -8.90 3.93 15.68
CA ASP A 222 -7.54 4.50 15.70
C ASP A 222 -7.47 5.84 14.96
N ARG A 223 -6.43 6.63 15.28
CA ARG A 223 -6.15 7.94 14.68
C ARG A 223 -4.68 8.30 14.82
N VAL A 224 -4.11 8.87 13.77
CA VAL A 224 -2.82 9.58 13.87
C VAL A 224 -2.80 10.81 12.95
N SER A 225 -2.10 11.84 13.40
CA SER A 225 -1.77 13.02 12.58
C SER A 225 -0.28 13.05 12.30
N PHE A 226 0.08 13.53 11.12
CA PHE A 226 1.46 13.67 10.67
C PHE A 226 1.59 14.86 9.72
N TYR A 227 2.83 15.30 9.48
CA TYR A 227 3.10 16.53 8.74
C TYR A 227 3.89 16.27 7.45
N VAL A 228 3.36 16.73 6.32
CA VAL A 228 3.84 16.52 4.96
C VAL A 228 4.24 17.85 4.33
N LYS A 229 5.47 17.94 3.85
CA LYS A 229 6.01 19.20 3.33
C LYS A 229 5.26 19.67 2.07
N GLY A 230 4.90 20.95 2.04
CA GLY A 230 4.34 21.62 0.86
C GLY A 230 2.84 21.42 0.61
N MET A 231 2.16 20.61 1.43
CA MET A 231 0.72 20.38 1.32
C MET A 231 -0.10 21.58 1.81
N LYS A 232 -1.19 21.92 1.11
CA LYS A 232 -2.11 23.00 1.50
C LYS A 232 -3.44 22.45 1.99
N ALA A 233 -3.97 23.05 3.04
CA ALA A 233 -5.23 22.65 3.66
C ALA A 233 -6.47 22.85 2.77
N ASP A 234 -6.40 23.79 1.82
CA ASP A 234 -7.50 24.03 0.89
C ASP A 234 -7.61 22.97 -0.21
N GLY A 235 -6.67 22.01 -0.26
CA GLY A 235 -6.60 20.95 -1.24
C GLY A 235 -6.24 21.41 -2.65
N SER A 236 -5.92 22.69 -2.84
CA SER A 236 -5.67 23.28 -4.17
C SER A 236 -4.49 22.66 -4.91
N ASN A 237 -3.64 21.93 -4.19
CA ASN A 237 -2.44 21.32 -4.72
C ASN A 237 -2.31 19.83 -4.41
N THR A 238 -3.40 19.16 -4.07
CA THR A 238 -3.42 17.74 -3.69
C THR A 238 -4.29 16.93 -4.65
N ALA A 239 -3.82 15.72 -4.98
CA ALA A 239 -4.60 14.69 -5.64
C ALA A 239 -4.59 13.45 -4.75
N TYR A 240 -5.78 13.01 -4.35
CA TYR A 240 -6.00 11.81 -3.56
C TYR A 240 -5.92 10.54 -4.41
N LEU A 241 -5.51 9.45 -3.76
CA LEU A 241 -5.36 8.11 -4.31
C LEU A 241 -6.11 7.12 -3.41
N MET A 242 -6.86 6.17 -3.99
CA MET A 242 -7.18 4.89 -3.33
C MET A 242 -6.22 3.84 -3.88
N ASP A 243 -5.63 3.03 -3.00
CA ASP A 243 -4.68 1.99 -3.41
C ASP A 243 -4.89 0.70 -2.61
N PHE A 244 -4.69 -0.42 -3.29
CA PHE A 244 -4.84 -1.79 -2.81
C PHE A 244 -3.66 -2.59 -3.36
N ALA A 245 -2.76 -3.06 -2.50
CA ALA A 245 -1.48 -3.61 -2.94
C ALA A 245 -1.03 -4.84 -2.13
N LEU A 246 -0.25 -5.69 -2.79
CA LEU A 246 0.59 -6.73 -2.17
C LEU A 246 2.06 -6.42 -2.49
N ASP A 247 2.79 -5.87 -1.53
CA ASP A 247 4.15 -5.38 -1.75
C ASP A 247 5.22 -6.36 -1.28
N TYR A 248 6.37 -6.29 -1.94
CA TYR A 248 7.53 -7.10 -1.61
C TYR A 248 8.45 -6.36 -0.62
N PRO A 249 8.46 -6.71 0.67
CA PRO A 249 9.52 -6.27 1.58
C PRO A 249 10.90 -6.81 1.13
N PRO A 250 12.01 -6.23 1.60
CA PRO A 250 13.36 -6.59 1.14
C PRO A 250 13.71 -8.08 1.22
N ASN A 251 13.12 -8.83 2.15
CA ASN A 251 13.35 -10.27 2.28
C ASN A 251 12.69 -11.12 1.18
N THR A 252 11.69 -10.59 0.46
CA THR A 252 11.02 -11.26 -0.67
C THR A 252 11.33 -10.63 -2.03
N LYS A 253 12.17 -9.58 -2.08
CA LYS A 253 12.79 -9.03 -3.30
C LYS A 253 13.93 -9.93 -3.81
N LEU A 254 13.60 -11.17 -4.20
CA LEU A 254 14.55 -12.16 -4.73
C LEU A 254 14.16 -12.58 -6.15
N ASP A 255 15.15 -12.92 -7.00
CA ASP A 255 14.92 -13.53 -8.31
C ASP A 255 14.47 -15.00 -8.21
N THR A 256 14.11 -15.61 -9.36
CA THR A 256 13.69 -17.02 -9.42
C THR A 256 14.80 -18.01 -9.03
N SER A 257 16.05 -17.56 -8.88
CA SER A 257 17.17 -18.35 -8.33
C SER A 257 17.36 -18.18 -6.81
N GLY A 258 16.53 -17.34 -6.17
CA GLY A 258 16.54 -17.06 -4.73
C GLY A 258 17.58 -16.04 -4.31
N LYS A 259 18.08 -15.19 -5.21
CA LYS A 259 19.07 -14.14 -4.89
C LYS A 259 18.43 -12.76 -4.86
N PRO A 260 18.93 -11.81 -4.05
CA PRO A 260 18.44 -10.43 -4.06
C PRO A 260 18.42 -9.84 -5.47
N SER A 261 17.33 -9.18 -5.82
CA SER A 261 17.07 -8.65 -7.16
C SER A 261 16.30 -7.33 -7.09
N GLU A 262 16.51 -6.50 -8.11
CA GLU A 262 15.71 -5.31 -8.41
C GLU A 262 14.88 -5.51 -9.70
N ASP A 263 15.00 -6.68 -10.35
CA ASP A 263 14.17 -7.02 -11.50
C ASP A 263 12.77 -7.41 -11.00
N TRP A 264 11.85 -6.45 -11.12
CA TRP A 264 10.47 -6.61 -10.65
C TRP A 264 9.76 -7.84 -11.23
N VAL A 265 10.06 -8.23 -12.49
CA VAL A 265 9.45 -9.41 -13.11
C VAL A 265 9.96 -10.67 -12.44
N GLU A 266 11.26 -10.81 -12.27
CA GLU A 266 11.86 -11.96 -11.57
C GLU A 266 11.41 -12.04 -10.11
N ILE A 267 11.26 -10.90 -9.43
CA ILE A 267 10.74 -10.83 -8.05
C ILE A 267 9.29 -11.31 -8.00
N THR A 268 8.45 -10.87 -8.92
CA THR A 268 7.04 -11.30 -8.96
C THR A 268 6.93 -12.79 -9.28
N LEU A 269 7.75 -13.31 -10.21
CA LEU A 269 7.79 -14.73 -10.53
C LEU A 269 8.32 -15.56 -9.35
N TYR A 270 9.29 -15.06 -8.59
CA TYR A 270 9.74 -15.70 -7.36
C TYR A 270 8.60 -15.85 -6.35
N ASN A 271 7.68 -14.89 -6.27
CA ASN A 271 6.52 -14.88 -5.36
C ASN A 271 5.25 -15.54 -5.92
N THR A 272 5.27 -15.99 -7.18
CA THR A 272 4.12 -16.66 -7.83
C THR A 272 3.97 -18.10 -7.32
N ASP A 273 2.74 -18.57 -7.17
CA ASP A 273 2.36 -19.92 -6.69
C ASP A 273 2.85 -20.24 -5.26
N GLU A 274 2.96 -19.22 -4.42
CA GLU A 274 3.40 -19.34 -3.03
C GLU A 274 2.24 -19.25 -2.02
N ASP A 275 1.02 -19.47 -2.51
CA ASP A 275 -0.25 -19.31 -1.79
C ASP A 275 -0.50 -17.86 -1.34
N LEU A 276 0.09 -16.87 -2.03
CA LEU A 276 -0.04 -15.45 -1.65
C LEU A 276 -1.27 -14.80 -2.31
N TYR A 277 -2.14 -14.19 -1.50
CA TYR A 277 -3.33 -13.50 -1.99
C TYR A 277 -3.93 -12.52 -0.98
N MET A 278 -4.63 -11.51 -1.48
CA MET A 278 -5.59 -10.66 -0.76
C MET A 278 -6.85 -10.54 -1.63
N GLN A 279 -7.87 -11.31 -1.28
CA GLN A 279 -9.12 -11.43 -2.04
C GLN A 279 -10.30 -10.85 -1.27
N ASN A 280 -11.39 -10.59 -1.98
CA ASN A 280 -12.63 -10.06 -1.43
C ASN A 280 -12.47 -8.67 -0.79
N VAL A 281 -11.57 -7.83 -1.30
CA VAL A 281 -11.47 -6.45 -0.82
C VAL A 281 -12.65 -5.66 -1.38
N LEU A 282 -13.75 -5.62 -0.64
CA LEU A 282 -14.95 -4.87 -1.00
C LEU A 282 -14.85 -3.45 -0.45
N VAL A 283 -15.05 -2.50 -1.35
CA VAL A 283 -15.03 -1.07 -1.04
C VAL A 283 -16.33 -0.45 -1.48
N ASP A 284 -16.93 0.34 -0.60
CA ASP A 284 -18.15 1.08 -0.88
C ASP A 284 -18.11 2.48 -0.23
N ASN A 285 -19.17 3.25 -0.51
CA ASN A 285 -19.40 4.56 0.11
C ASN A 285 -18.18 5.50 -0.01
N VAL A 286 -17.50 5.45 -1.16
CA VAL A 286 -16.31 6.25 -1.42
C VAL A 286 -16.70 7.71 -1.63
N LYS A 287 -16.04 8.60 -0.89
CA LYS A 287 -16.30 10.03 -0.89
C LYS A 287 -15.03 10.83 -1.02
N ILE A 288 -15.17 12.00 -1.65
CA ILE A 288 -14.10 12.99 -1.79
C ILE A 288 -14.65 14.38 -1.52
N TYR A 289 -13.82 15.26 -0.97
CA TYR A 289 -14.26 16.53 -0.39
C TYR A 289 -13.46 17.71 -0.93
N LYS A 290 -14.15 18.84 -1.14
CA LYS A 290 -13.54 20.11 -1.52
C LYS A 290 -14.08 21.23 -0.64
N GLY A 291 -13.27 21.63 0.34
CA GLY A 291 -13.74 22.45 1.45
C GLY A 291 -14.81 21.70 2.23
N GLU A 292 -15.95 22.33 2.49
CA GLU A 292 -17.08 21.72 3.21
C GLU A 292 -17.99 20.84 2.33
N ASN A 293 -17.75 20.81 1.01
CA ASN A 293 -18.61 20.06 0.09
C ASN A 293 -18.17 18.60 0.00
N GLU A 294 -19.13 17.69 0.14
CA GLU A 294 -18.98 16.25 -0.04
C GLU A 294 -19.44 15.83 -1.44
N TYR A 295 -18.66 14.97 -2.09
CA TYR A 295 -18.97 14.36 -3.38
C TYR A 295 -18.80 12.85 -3.30
N VAL A 296 -19.62 12.14 -4.06
CA VAL A 296 -19.34 10.73 -4.41
C VAL A 296 -18.07 10.72 -5.24
N TRP A 297 -17.10 9.89 -4.87
CA TRP A 297 -15.92 9.71 -5.71
C TRP A 297 -16.25 8.72 -6.82
N ASP A 298 -16.62 9.27 -7.96
CA ASP A 298 -16.92 8.53 -9.19
C ASP A 298 -15.96 8.94 -10.32
N GLU A 299 -16.23 8.44 -11.53
CA GLU A 299 -15.51 8.78 -12.75
C GLU A 299 -15.41 10.28 -13.06
N THR A 300 -16.33 11.10 -12.54
CA THR A 300 -16.30 12.56 -12.76
C THR A 300 -15.27 13.26 -11.88
N HIS A 301 -14.90 12.64 -10.75
CA HIS A 301 -13.88 13.12 -9.81
C HIS A 301 -12.54 12.40 -9.99
N THR A 302 -12.54 11.23 -10.65
CA THR A 302 -11.36 10.47 -11.04
C THR A 302 -10.62 11.08 -12.23
N ASN A 303 -9.29 11.09 -12.15
CA ASN A 303 -8.37 11.48 -13.20
C ASN A 303 -7.75 10.28 -13.91
N ASN A 304 -7.33 9.26 -13.15
CA ASN A 304 -6.67 8.07 -13.70
C ASN A 304 -6.97 6.83 -12.87
N ARG A 305 -6.82 5.66 -13.49
CA ARG A 305 -6.78 4.36 -12.82
C ARG A 305 -5.61 3.55 -13.34
N SER A 306 -4.94 2.83 -12.47
CA SER A 306 -3.82 1.98 -12.84
C SER A 306 -3.93 0.60 -12.20
N LEU A 307 -3.55 -0.41 -12.96
CA LEU A 307 -3.33 -1.77 -12.47
C LEU A 307 -1.82 -2.05 -12.58
N TRP A 308 -1.25 -2.68 -11.56
CA TRP A 308 0.10 -3.21 -11.61
C TRP A 308 0.07 -4.72 -11.36
N PRO A 309 0.75 -5.54 -12.18
CA PRO A 309 1.20 -5.19 -13.52
C PRO A 309 0.02 -4.78 -14.43
N ASP A 310 0.31 -4.19 -15.58
CA ASP A 310 -0.67 -4.02 -16.66
C ASP A 310 -0.37 -4.95 -17.84
N ASN A 311 -1.15 -4.85 -18.92
CA ASN A 311 -1.07 -5.75 -20.06
C ASN A 311 0.22 -5.63 -20.88
N SER A 312 1.12 -4.68 -20.55
CA SER A 312 2.44 -4.58 -21.17
C SER A 312 3.42 -5.64 -20.65
N TYR A 313 3.15 -6.21 -19.47
CA TYR A 313 3.96 -7.27 -18.85
C TYR A 313 3.55 -8.66 -19.35
N THR A 314 4.11 -9.05 -20.49
CA THR A 314 3.75 -10.30 -21.19
C THR A 314 4.28 -11.58 -20.54
N GLU A 315 5.12 -11.46 -19.52
CA GLU A 315 5.72 -12.55 -18.76
C GLU A 315 4.71 -13.23 -17.81
N PHE A 316 3.58 -12.59 -17.52
CA PHE A 316 2.50 -13.14 -16.69
C PHE A 316 1.34 -13.62 -17.57
N ASP A 317 0.99 -14.89 -17.45
CA ASP A 317 -0.11 -15.55 -18.17
C ASP A 317 -1.38 -15.72 -17.32
N TYR A 318 -1.41 -15.12 -16.14
CA TYR A 318 -2.50 -15.21 -15.18
C TYR A 318 -2.89 -13.82 -14.63
N ALA A 319 -4.14 -13.73 -14.18
CA ALA A 319 -4.69 -12.48 -13.67
C ALA A 319 -4.39 -12.32 -12.18
N CYS A 320 -3.26 -11.69 -11.84
CA CYS A 320 -2.86 -11.42 -10.46
C CYS A 320 -3.56 -10.21 -9.84
N THR A 321 -4.05 -9.28 -10.66
CA THR A 321 -4.85 -8.14 -10.23
C THR A 321 -6.20 -8.21 -10.94
N LYS A 322 -7.29 -8.26 -10.18
CA LYS A 322 -8.66 -8.25 -10.70
C LYS A 322 -9.49 -7.19 -10.01
N VAL A 323 -10.22 -6.40 -10.78
CA VAL A 323 -11.19 -5.42 -10.30
C VAL A 323 -12.57 -5.82 -10.82
N ILE A 324 -13.53 -5.98 -9.92
CA ILE A 324 -14.93 -6.30 -10.25
C ILE A 324 -15.79 -5.10 -9.86
N THR A 325 -16.46 -4.48 -10.83
CA THR A 325 -17.45 -3.43 -10.56
C THR A 325 -18.76 -4.06 -10.08
N LEU A 326 -19.30 -3.59 -8.95
CA LEU A 326 -20.46 -4.20 -8.29
C LEU A 326 -21.77 -3.43 -8.48
N GLY A 327 -21.71 -2.23 -9.08
CA GLY A 327 -22.87 -1.41 -9.40
C GLY A 327 -22.68 -0.58 -10.67
N ASP A 328 -23.59 0.36 -10.89
CA ASP A 328 -23.57 1.23 -12.09
C ASP A 328 -22.62 2.43 -11.92
N THR A 329 -22.17 2.72 -10.70
CA THR A 329 -21.27 3.85 -10.41
C THR A 329 -19.84 3.35 -10.27
N TYR A 330 -19.03 3.61 -11.29
CA TYR A 330 -17.62 3.26 -11.31
C TYR A 330 -16.83 4.02 -10.22
N ASP A 331 -15.81 3.39 -9.64
CA ASP A 331 -14.98 3.87 -8.49
C ASP A 331 -15.70 4.06 -7.16
N TYR A 332 -17.03 3.91 -7.11
CA TYR A 332 -17.80 4.08 -5.87
C TYR A 332 -18.01 2.76 -5.12
N GLU A 333 -18.27 1.67 -5.85
CA GLU A 333 -18.53 0.35 -5.29
C GLU A 333 -17.88 -0.72 -6.17
N PHE A 334 -16.84 -1.36 -5.64
CA PHE A 334 -16.05 -2.35 -6.38
C PHE A 334 -15.38 -3.35 -5.44
N ARG A 335 -14.92 -4.45 -6.04
CA ARG A 335 -14.09 -5.45 -5.39
C ARG A 335 -12.72 -5.50 -6.03
N VAL A 336 -11.68 -5.61 -5.22
CA VAL A 336 -10.32 -5.95 -5.67
C VAL A 336 -9.98 -7.35 -5.18
N ASP A 337 -9.48 -8.18 -6.10
CA ASP A 337 -8.85 -9.46 -5.78
C ASP A 337 -7.39 -9.41 -6.30
N LEU A 338 -6.43 -9.49 -5.37
CA LEU A 338 -5.01 -9.68 -5.65
C LEU A 338 -4.64 -11.14 -5.36
N ASP A 339 -4.13 -11.86 -6.35
CA ASP A 339 -3.96 -13.32 -6.27
C ASP A 339 -2.73 -13.77 -7.06
N MET A 340 -1.66 -14.11 -6.37
CA MET A 340 -0.39 -14.48 -7.00
C MET A 340 -0.32 -15.96 -7.40
N ASN A 341 -1.45 -16.67 -7.43
CA ASN A 341 -1.52 -18.10 -7.74
C ASN A 341 -2.15 -18.32 -9.11
N ARG A 342 -1.48 -19.14 -9.94
CA ARG A 342 -1.87 -19.43 -11.33
C ARG A 342 -3.04 -20.39 -11.49
#